data_AF-A0A6A3T5E8-F1
#
_entry.id   AF-A0A6A3T5E8-F1
#
_cell.length_a   1.000
_cell.length_b   1.000
_cell.length_c   1.000
_cell.angle_alpha   90.00
_cell.angle_beta   90.00
_cell.angle_gamma   90.00
#
_symmetry.space_group_name_H-M   'P 1'
#
loop_
_entity.id
_entity.type
_entity.pdbx_description
1 polymer ?
#
loop_
_entity_poly.entity_id
_entity_poly.type
_entity_poly.pdbx_seq_one_letter_code
_entity_poly.pdbx_strand_id
1 'polypeptide(L)'
;MLTTRKTTNQRTYTIKEKRDAIRQASERGVQDAADYLGYPRRTVGDWVSQAHSIFNFKGSQMSKTLKGLGRKKMIPFSHRLVTLMKDMRRDEEVRS
;
A
#
# COMPACT_ATOMS: atom_id res chain seq x y z
N MET A 1 -29.44 -6.95 19.03
CA MET A 1 -28.02 -7.22 19.34
C MET A 1 -27.15 -6.44 18.36
N LEU A 2 -26.49 -5.37 18.80
CA LEU A 2 -25.58 -4.59 17.95
C LEU A 2 -24.25 -5.33 17.87
N THR A 3 -24.00 -6.05 16.77
CA THR A 3 -22.70 -6.65 16.49
C THR A 3 -21.72 -5.53 16.15
N THR A 4 -20.83 -5.17 17.07
CA THR A 4 -19.72 -4.26 16.77
C THR A 4 -18.81 -4.93 15.75
N ARG A 5 -18.74 -4.36 14.54
CA ARG A 5 -17.81 -4.82 13.50
C ARG A 5 -16.39 -4.59 14.01
N LYS A 6 -15.69 -5.66 14.41
CA LYS A 6 -14.29 -5.64 14.81
C LYS A 6 -13.47 -5.08 13.65
N THR A 7 -13.01 -3.84 13.74
CA THR A 7 -12.12 -3.22 12.75
C THR A 7 -10.80 -3.99 12.77
N THR A 8 -10.60 -4.90 11.81
CA THR A 8 -9.33 -5.59 11.61
C THR A 8 -8.29 -4.56 11.22
N ASN A 9 -7.47 -4.14 12.19
CA ASN A 9 -6.30 -3.30 11.95
C ASN A 9 -5.40 -4.05 10.96
N GLN A 10 -5.30 -3.55 9.73
CA GLN A 10 -4.54 -4.17 8.65
C GLN A 10 -3.06 -4.05 9.00
N ARG A 11 -2.46 -5.16 9.47
CA ARG A 11 -1.02 -5.23 9.74
C ARG A 11 -0.28 -4.82 8.47
N THR A 12 0.51 -3.74 8.58
CA THR A 12 1.30 -3.25 7.46
C THR A 12 2.75 -3.63 7.66
N TYR A 13 3.33 -4.27 6.65
CA TYR A 13 4.70 -4.76 6.66
C TYR A 13 5.55 -3.94 5.70
N THR A 14 6.74 -3.57 6.17
CA THR A 14 7.77 -2.86 5.41
C THR A 14 8.42 -3.77 4.36
N ILE A 15 9.04 -3.19 3.33
CA ILE A 15 9.79 -3.96 2.33
C ILE A 15 10.93 -4.74 3.00
N LYS A 16 11.54 -4.22 4.08
CA LYS A 16 12.55 -4.95 4.84
C LYS A 16 12.00 -6.26 5.42
N GLU A 17 10.88 -6.18 6.13
CA GLU A 17 10.23 -7.36 6.73
C GLU A 17 9.80 -8.38 5.67
N LYS A 18 9.30 -7.90 4.53
CA LYS A 18 8.93 -8.78 3.41
C LYS A 18 10.14 -9.53 2.85
N ARG A 19 11.28 -8.85 2.67
CA ARG A 19 12.51 -9.48 2.18
C ARG A 19 13.07 -10.50 3.16
N ASP A 20 13.02 -10.17 4.45
CA ASP A 20 13.45 -11.08 5.51
C ASP A 20 12.58 -12.34 5.55
N ALA A 21 11.25 -12.18 5.46
CA ALA A 21 10.32 -13.30 5.36
C ALA A 21 10.58 -14.19 4.13
N ILE A 22 10.90 -13.61 2.98
CA ILE A 22 11.23 -14.40 1.78
C ILE A 22 12.55 -15.15 1.96
N ARG A 23 13.57 -14.53 2.58
CA ARG A 23 14.84 -15.21 2.88
C ARG A 23 14.62 -16.40 3.79
N GLN A 24 13.90 -16.20 4.90
CA GLN A 24 13.58 -17.27 5.84
C GLN A 24 12.73 -18.38 5.17
N ALA A 25 11.80 -18.01 4.31
CA ALA A 25 11.01 -18.99 3.56
C ALA A 25 11.83 -19.78 2.54
N SER A 26 12.89 -19.20 1.98
CA SER A 26 13.82 -19.91 1.10
C SER A 26 14.72 -20.90 1.86
N GLU A 27 15.06 -20.60 3.11
CA GLU A 27 15.92 -21.45 3.94
C GLU A 27 15.15 -22.58 4.64
N ARG A 28 13.94 -22.29 5.13
CA ARG A 28 13.17 -23.20 6.01
C ARG A 28 11.83 -23.66 5.44
N GLY A 29 11.37 -23.02 4.37
CA GLY A 29 10.01 -23.18 3.85
C GLY A 29 9.02 -22.16 4.42
N VAL A 30 7.91 -21.99 3.71
CA VAL A 30 6.91 -20.93 3.98
C VAL A 30 6.24 -21.08 5.34
N GLN A 31 5.95 -22.31 5.77
CA GLN A 31 5.29 -22.58 7.05
C GLN A 31 6.21 -22.21 8.23
N ASP A 32 7.41 -22.77 8.25
CA ASP A 32 8.39 -22.54 9.31
C ASP A 32 8.81 -21.07 9.41
N ALA A 33 8.94 -20.39 8.27
CA ALA A 33 9.21 -18.95 8.25
C ALA A 33 8.05 -18.12 8.81
N ALA A 34 6.80 -18.50 8.52
CA ALA A 34 5.62 -17.84 9.05
C ALA A 34 5.52 -18.01 10.57
N ASP A 35 5.79 -19.21 11.07
CA ASP A 35 5.78 -19.52 12.50
C ASP A 35 6.93 -18.81 13.23
N TYR A 36 8.14 -18.80 12.65
CA TYR A 36 9.30 -18.11 13.20
C TYR A 36 9.11 -16.58 13.31
N LEU A 37 8.45 -15.96 12.32
CA LEU A 37 8.23 -14.51 12.27
C LEU A 37 6.90 -14.08 12.91
N GLY A 38 6.04 -15.03 13.29
CA GLY A 38 4.69 -14.74 13.81
C GLY A 38 3.77 -14.11 12.76
N TYR A 39 3.98 -14.41 11.49
CA TYR A 39 3.22 -13.87 10.36
C TYR A 39 2.19 -14.89 9.85
N PRO A 40 1.06 -14.45 9.26
CA PRO A 40 0.14 -15.39 8.63
C PRO A 40 0.82 -16.11 7.46
N ARG A 41 0.76 -17.45 7.44
CA ARG A 41 1.31 -18.29 6.35
C ARG A 41 0.92 -17.78 4.96
N ARG A 42 -0.35 -17.44 4.76
CA ARG A 42 -0.87 -16.94 3.48
C ARG A 42 -0.12 -15.68 3.04
N THR A 43 0.12 -14.76 3.97
CA THR A 43 0.85 -13.51 3.69
C THR A 43 2.30 -13.76 3.27
N VAL A 44 2.99 -14.69 3.93
CA VAL A 44 4.37 -15.07 3.56
C VAL A 44 4.38 -15.72 2.18
N GLY A 45 3.43 -16.61 1.89
CA GLY A 45 3.27 -17.23 0.56
C GLY A 45 2.99 -16.23 -0.56
N ASP A 46 2.14 -15.23 -0.30
CA ASP A 46 1.87 -14.14 -1.25
C ASP A 46 3.16 -13.34 -1.55
N TRP A 47 3.99 -13.07 -0.54
CA TRP A 47 5.27 -12.36 -0.75
C TRP A 47 6.31 -13.20 -1.48
N VAL A 48 6.37 -14.51 -1.23
CA VAL A 48 7.26 -15.42 -1.97
C VAL A 48 6.86 -15.42 -3.46
N SER A 49 5.57 -15.41 -3.75
CA SER A 49 5.05 -15.29 -5.12
C SER A 49 5.41 -13.93 -5.77
N GLN A 50 5.53 -12.88 -4.96
CA GLN A 50 5.91 -11.52 -5.37
C GLN A 50 7.41 -11.23 -5.20
N ALA A 51 8.25 -12.25 -4.94
CA ALA A 51 9.63 -12.06 -4.52
C ALA A 51 10.43 -11.21 -5.51
N HIS A 52 10.28 -11.47 -6.81
CA HIS A 52 10.97 -10.71 -7.85
C HIS A 52 10.70 -9.20 -7.76
N SER A 53 9.44 -8.80 -7.59
CA SER A 53 9.05 -7.39 -7.45
C SER A 53 9.53 -6.77 -6.14
N ILE A 54 9.55 -7.54 -5.05
CA ILE A 54 9.99 -7.09 -3.73
C ILE A 54 11.52 -6.89 -3.68
N PHE A 55 12.29 -7.76 -4.32
CA PHE A 55 13.75 -7.62 -4.42
C PHE A 55 14.15 -6.50 -5.40
N ASN A 56 13.47 -6.37 -6.55
CA ASN A 56 13.74 -5.30 -7.52
C ASN A 56 13.29 -3.90 -7.07
N PHE A 57 12.57 -3.78 -5.96
CA PHE A 57 12.16 -2.48 -5.44
C PHE A 57 13.36 -1.63 -4.97
N LYS A 58 13.58 -0.51 -5.66
CA LYS A 58 14.68 0.44 -5.38
C LYS A 58 14.31 1.58 -4.41
N GLY A 59 13.13 1.56 -3.81
CA GLY A 59 12.69 2.61 -2.86
C GLY A 59 13.14 2.35 -1.42
N SER A 60 12.61 3.15 -0.48
CA SER A 60 12.93 3.01 0.96
C SER A 60 12.52 1.64 1.50
N GLN A 61 13.43 0.98 2.22
CA GLN A 61 13.14 -0.30 2.88
C GLN A 61 12.03 -0.20 3.93
N MET A 62 11.83 1.00 4.49
CA MET A 62 10.74 1.28 5.45
C MET A 62 9.40 1.55 4.74
N SER A 63 9.39 1.62 3.40
CA SER A 63 8.14 1.69 2.63
C SER A 63 7.31 0.44 2.90
N LYS A 64 6.00 0.63 3.07
CA LYS A 64 5.03 -0.46 3.23
C LYS A 64 4.49 -0.95 1.88
N THR A 65 4.69 -0.15 0.84
CA THR A 65 4.12 -0.37 -0.50
C THR A 65 5.22 -0.44 -1.55
N LEU A 66 5.00 -1.25 -2.59
CA LEU A 66 5.81 -1.22 -3.80
C LEU A 66 5.49 0.07 -4.59
N LYS A 67 6.50 0.65 -5.25
CA LYS A 67 6.42 1.96 -5.91
C LYS A 67 5.28 1.93 -6.93
N GLY A 68 4.41 2.93 -6.93
CA GLY A 68 3.28 3.02 -7.86
C GLY A 68 1.96 2.39 -7.37
N LEU A 69 1.95 1.71 -6.22
CA LEU A 69 0.71 1.24 -5.55
C LEU A 69 0.19 2.22 -4.49
N GLY A 70 0.66 3.48 -4.49
CA GLY A 70 0.00 4.53 -3.72
C GLY A 70 -1.45 4.67 -4.21
N ARG A 71 -2.40 4.79 -3.28
CA ARG A 71 -3.80 5.08 -3.63
C ARG A 71 -3.79 6.36 -4.47
N LYS A 72 -4.11 6.26 -5.77
CA LYS A 72 -4.32 7.46 -6.60
C LYS A 72 -5.36 8.29 -5.84
N LYS A 73 -4.99 9.51 -5.43
CA LYS A 73 -5.94 10.45 -4.84
C LYS A 73 -6.95 10.79 -5.94
N MET A 74 -8.03 10.02 -5.99
CA MET A 74 -9.16 10.28 -6.88
C MET A 74 -9.95 11.41 -6.24
N ILE A 75 -9.86 12.61 -6.81
CA ILE A 75 -10.73 13.73 -6.43
C ILE A 75 -12.07 13.49 -7.15
N PRO A 76 -13.15 13.14 -6.44
CA PRO A 76 -14.40 12.69 -7.08
C PRO A 76 -15.07 13.76 -7.96
N PHE A 77 -14.71 15.03 -7.78
CA PHE A 77 -15.30 16.18 -8.45
C PHE A 77 -14.25 17.07 -9.15
N SER A 78 -13.13 16.50 -9.59
CA SER A 78 -12.03 17.24 -10.23
C SER A 78 -12.51 18.17 -11.35
N HIS A 79 -13.45 17.72 -12.18
CA HIS A 79 -14.01 18.52 -13.27
C HIS A 79 -14.79 19.76 -12.79
N ARG A 80 -15.65 19.61 -11.76
CA ARG A 80 -16.41 20.72 -11.18
C ARG A 80 -15.50 21.74 -10.49
N LEU A 81 -14.47 21.26 -9.80
CA LEU A 81 -13.49 22.13 -9.16
C LEU A 81 -12.72 22.96 -10.19
N VAL A 82 -12.26 22.35 -11.29
CA VAL A 82 -11.57 23.07 -12.37
C VAL A 82 -12.48 24.09 -13.05
N THR A 83 -13.77 23.77 -13.21
CA THR A 83 -14.76 24.70 -13.79
C THR A 83 -14.95 25.91 -12.89
N LEU A 84 -15.20 25.69 -11.59
CA LEU A 84 -15.31 26.77 -10.60
C LEU A 84 -14.06 27.68 -10.58
N MET A 85 -12.87 27.09 -10.58
CA MET A 85 -11.61 27.86 -10.60
C MET A 85 -11.41 28.66 -11.88
N LYS A 86 -11.93 28.18 -13.02
CA LYS A 86 -11.89 28.92 -14.29
C LYS A 86 -12.89 30.07 -14.29
N ASP A 87 -14.08 29.84 -13.76
CA ASP A 87 -15.12 30.88 -13.68
C ASP A 87 -14.68 32.01 -12.75
N MET A 88 -14.09 31.67 -11.59
CA MET A 88 -13.50 32.67 -10.68
C MET A 88 -12.43 33.53 -11.35
N ARG A 89 -11.52 32.92 -12.14
CA ARG A 89 -10.48 33.68 -12.86
C ARG A 89 -11.07 34.64 -13.89
N ARG A 90 -12.15 34.23 -14.59
CA ARG A 90 -12.84 35.10 -15.55
C ARG A 90 -13.55 36.26 -14.87
N ASP A 91 -14.21 36.00 -13.74
CA ASP A 91 -14.91 37.04 -12.99
C ASP A 91 -13.96 38.05 -12.35
N GLU A 92 -12.75 37.64 -11.99
CA GLU A 92 -11.69 38.53 -11.51
C GLU A 92 -11.11 39.41 -12.63
N GLU A 93 -10.89 38.87 -13.84
CA GLU A 93 -10.45 39.65 -15.01
C GLU A 93 -11.51 40.66 -15.49
N VAL A 94 -12.80 40.31 -15.39
CA VAL A 94 -13.90 41.20 -15.78
C VAL A 94 -14.14 42.31 -14.74
N ARG A 95 -13.73 42.10 -13.49
CA ARG A 95 -13.86 43.07 -12.38
C ARG A 95 -12.60 43.90 -12.12
N SER A 96 -11.52 43.68 -12.87
CA SER A 96 -10.28 44.46 -12.81
C SER A 96 -10.23 45.52 -13.90
#